data_AF-A0A841UML7-F1
#
_entry.id   AF-A0A841UML7-F1
#
_cell.length_a   1.000
_cell.length_b   1.000
_cell.length_c   1.000
_cell.angle_alpha   90.00
_cell.angle_beta   90.00
_cell.angle_gamma   90.00
#
_symmetry.space_group_name_H-M   'P 1'
#
loop_
_entity.id
_entity.type
_entity.pdbx_description
1 polymer ?
#
loop_
_entity_poly.entity_id
_entity_poly.type
_entity_poly.pdbx_seq_one_letter_code
_entity_poly.pdbx_strand_id
1 'polypeptide(L)'
;MADLLASGRFSELDIENLVEEVRDLSKRERDRLLASLRLILHHLLKWEYQPQRRSRGWLGTIQGERANIRLYLDDSPSLRRYLTDESLFKLYAVACCDAFRETGLEFPPVCPYGIEDILNRSLHLSER
;
A
#
# COMPACT_ATOMS: atom_id res chain seq x y z
N MET A 1 23.39 -17.60 1.24
CA MET A 1 22.34 -18.40 1.92
C MET A 1 21.38 -19.07 0.94
N ALA A 2 20.79 -18.33 -0.02
CA ALA A 2 19.90 -18.89 -1.04
C ALA A 2 20.54 -20.04 -1.84
N ASP A 3 21.81 -19.92 -2.25
CA ASP A 3 22.51 -20.98 -2.99
C ASP A 3 22.73 -22.25 -2.17
N LEU A 4 22.95 -22.12 -0.85
CA LEU A 4 23.08 -23.27 0.06
C LEU A 4 21.74 -23.99 0.25
N LEU A 5 20.65 -23.23 0.37
CA LEU A 5 19.28 -23.78 0.36
C LEU A 5 18.96 -24.49 -0.96
N ALA A 6 19.25 -23.85 -2.09
CA ALA A 6 18.99 -24.40 -3.43
C ALA A 6 19.82 -25.66 -3.73
N SER A 7 21.03 -25.75 -3.16
CA SER A 7 21.91 -26.92 -3.29
C SER A 7 21.72 -27.98 -2.20
N GLY A 8 20.76 -27.81 -1.28
CA GLY A 8 20.45 -28.77 -0.22
C GLY A 8 21.52 -28.91 0.86
N ARG A 9 22.45 -27.94 0.96
CA ARG A 9 23.57 -27.93 1.92
C ARG A 9 23.12 -27.43 3.29
N PHE A 10 22.11 -28.07 3.87
CA PHE A 10 21.44 -27.60 5.09
C PHE A 10 22.36 -27.57 6.32
N SER A 11 23.37 -28.44 6.37
CA SER A 11 24.36 -28.48 7.47
C SER A 11 25.26 -27.24 7.54
N GLU A 12 25.29 -26.44 6.47
CA GLU A 12 26.12 -25.24 6.36
C GLU A 12 25.29 -23.95 6.49
N LEU A 13 23.98 -24.09 6.73
CA LEU A 13 23.11 -22.95 6.97
C LEU A 13 23.24 -22.48 8.42
N ASP A 14 23.47 -21.18 8.56
CA ASP A 14 23.17 -20.47 9.80
C ASP A 14 21.64 -20.28 9.89
N ILE A 15 20.99 -21.18 10.63
CA ILE A 15 19.53 -21.22 10.76
C ILE A 15 19.01 -20.00 11.52
N GLU A 16 19.76 -19.47 12.48
CA GLU A 16 19.34 -18.29 13.25
C GLU A 16 19.27 -17.07 12.33
N ASN A 17 20.36 -16.81 11.59
CA ASN A 17 20.38 -15.70 10.62
C ASN A 17 19.34 -15.89 9.50
N LEU A 18 19.11 -17.12 9.03
CA LEU A 18 18.05 -17.41 8.04
C LEU A 18 16.66 -17.02 8.53
N VAL A 19 16.32 -17.39 9.76
CA VAL A 19 15.00 -17.09 10.34
C VAL A 19 14.82 -15.58 10.49
N GLU A 20 15.85 -14.86 10.93
CA GLU A 20 15.82 -13.39 11.01
C GLU A 20 15.62 -12.75 9.63
N GLU A 21 16.42 -13.14 8.64
CA GLU A 21 16.31 -12.62 7.28
C GLU A 21 14.92 -12.82 6.66
N VAL A 22 14.32 -13.99 6.85
CA VAL A 22 12.96 -14.31 6.33
C VAL A 22 11.90 -13.47 7.03
N ARG A 23 12.00 -13.29 8.36
CA ARG A 23 11.06 -12.43 9.13
C ARG A 23 11.17 -10.98 8.68
N ASP A 24 12.39 -10.49 8.50
CA ASP A 24 12.64 -9.13 8.07
C ASP A 24 12.20 -8.88 6.63
N LEU A 25 12.42 -9.83 5.72
CA LEU A 25 11.91 -9.74 4.36
C LEU A 25 10.38 -9.66 4.35
N SER A 26 9.73 -10.59 5.05
CA SER A 26 8.26 -10.62 5.17
C SER A 26 7.70 -9.31 5.73
N LYS A 27 8.38 -8.74 6.72
CA LYS A 27 8.03 -7.45 7.32
C LYS A 27 8.16 -6.30 6.32
N ARG A 28 9.30 -6.21 5.62
CA ARG A 28 9.55 -5.15 4.62
C ARG A 28 8.54 -5.19 3.47
N GLU A 29 8.22 -6.36 2.95
CA GLU A 29 7.25 -6.52 1.86
C GLU A 29 5.84 -6.11 2.29
N ARG A 30 5.42 -6.54 3.49
CA ARG A 30 4.17 -6.07 4.10
C ARG A 30 4.17 -4.55 4.24
N ASP A 31 5.23 -3.97 4.79
CA ASP A 31 5.29 -2.54 5.06
C ASP A 31 5.24 -1.73 3.75
N ARG A 32 5.86 -2.21 2.66
CA ARG A 32 5.75 -1.61 1.32
C ARG A 32 4.31 -1.64 0.79
N LEU A 33 3.65 -2.81 0.86
CA LEU A 33 2.25 -2.94 0.45
C LEU A 33 1.35 -1.95 1.19
N LEU A 34 1.45 -1.91 2.53
CA LEU A 34 0.62 -1.03 3.36
C LEU A 34 0.94 0.46 3.14
N ALA A 35 2.21 0.79 2.87
CA ALA A 35 2.61 2.15 2.53
C ALA A 35 1.98 2.62 1.21
N SER A 36 1.97 1.77 0.17
CA SER A 36 1.29 2.06 -1.10
C SER A 36 -0.22 2.27 -0.91
N LEU A 37 -0.90 1.41 -0.13
CA LEU A 37 -2.32 1.59 0.19
C LEU A 37 -2.59 2.93 0.88
N ARG A 38 -1.78 3.29 1.89
CA ARG A 38 -1.93 4.58 2.60
C ARG A 38 -1.77 5.76 1.65
N LEU A 39 -0.79 5.71 0.74
CA LEU A 39 -0.55 6.80 -0.19
C LEU A 39 -1.69 6.96 -1.20
N ILE A 40 -2.27 5.85 -1.68
CA ILE A 40 -3.47 5.90 -2.52
C ILE A 40 -4.63 6.53 -1.74
N LEU A 41 -4.89 6.09 -0.50
CA LEU A 41 -5.93 6.66 0.36
C LEU A 41 -5.77 8.17 0.55
N HIS A 42 -4.55 8.63 0.87
CA HIS A 42 -4.22 10.05 1.02
C HIS A 42 -4.61 10.85 -0.23
N HIS A 43 -4.23 10.35 -1.42
CA HIS A 43 -4.57 11.04 -2.66
C HIS A 43 -6.03 10.89 -3.08
N LEU A 44 -6.71 9.78 -2.74
CA LEU A 44 -8.16 9.62 -2.96
C LEU A 44 -8.97 10.61 -2.12
N LEU A 45 -8.61 10.80 -0.86
CA LEU A 45 -9.22 11.81 0.01
C LEU A 45 -9.06 13.21 -0.61
N LYS A 46 -7.84 13.59 -1.00
CA LYS A 46 -7.62 14.87 -1.67
C LYS A 46 -8.38 14.98 -2.99
N TRP A 47 -8.47 13.88 -3.74
CA TRP A 47 -9.20 13.83 -5.01
C TRP A 47 -10.71 14.08 -4.85
N GLU A 48 -11.32 13.48 -3.82
CA GLU A 48 -12.76 13.58 -3.59
C GLU A 48 -13.14 14.91 -2.93
N TYR A 49 -12.34 15.37 -1.96
CA TYR A 49 -12.67 16.54 -1.14
C TYR A 49 -12.03 17.86 -1.65
N GLN A 50 -11.16 17.80 -2.66
CA GLN A 50 -10.64 18.99 -3.36
C GLN A 50 -10.79 18.87 -4.88
N PRO A 51 -12.02 18.76 -5.44
CA PRO A 51 -12.24 18.58 -6.87
C PRO A 51 -11.57 19.65 -7.75
N GLN A 52 -11.50 20.89 -7.27
CA GLN A 52 -10.86 22.03 -7.91
C GLN A 52 -9.32 21.96 -7.96
N ARG A 53 -8.70 21.06 -7.17
CA ARG A 53 -7.24 20.84 -7.14
C ARG A 53 -6.81 19.50 -7.71
N ARG A 54 -7.74 18.72 -8.29
CA ARG A 54 -7.40 17.48 -9.00
C ARG A 54 -6.33 17.76 -10.04
N SER A 55 -5.29 16.93 -10.04
CA SER A 55 -4.12 17.12 -10.88
C SER A 55 -3.67 15.79 -11.48
N ARG A 56 -2.97 15.88 -12.62
CA ARG A 56 -2.29 14.73 -13.22
C ARG A 56 -1.27 14.12 -12.27
N GLY A 57 -0.64 14.92 -11.40
CA GLY A 57 0.29 14.42 -10.39
C GLY A 57 -0.37 13.47 -9.39
N TRP A 58 -1.51 13.87 -8.80
CA TRP A 58 -2.24 13.01 -7.86
C TRP A 58 -2.75 11.73 -8.54
N LEU A 59 -3.27 11.85 -9.75
CA LEU A 59 -3.71 10.69 -10.54
C LEU A 59 -2.53 9.75 -10.83
N GLY A 60 -1.38 10.32 -11.24
CA GLY A 60 -0.16 9.58 -11.51
C GLY A 60 0.34 8.81 -10.28
N THR A 61 0.33 9.43 -9.10
CA THR A 61 0.69 8.75 -7.84
C THR A 61 -0.27 7.60 -7.54
N ILE A 62 -1.59 7.81 -7.66
CA ILE A 62 -2.57 6.74 -7.42
C ILE A 62 -2.34 5.55 -8.36
N GLN A 63 -2.17 5.81 -9.66
CA GLN A 63 -1.99 4.75 -10.65
C GLN A 63 -0.63 4.04 -10.48
N GLY A 64 0.42 4.79 -10.15
CA GLY A 64 1.75 4.23 -9.85
C GLY A 64 1.73 3.30 -8.64
N GLU A 65 1.11 3.73 -7.54
CA GLU A 65 1.01 2.88 -6.36
C GLU A 65 0.09 1.67 -6.56
N ARG A 66 -0.97 1.78 -7.37
CA ARG A 66 -1.78 0.62 -7.77
C ARG A 66 -0.96 -0.39 -8.57
N ALA A 67 -0.09 0.09 -9.47
CA ALA A 67 0.82 -0.78 -10.22
C ALA A 67 1.85 -1.44 -9.29
N ASN A 68 2.42 -0.70 -8.34
CA ASN A 68 3.33 -1.24 -7.32
C ASN A 68 2.66 -2.37 -6.52
N ILE A 69 1.43 -2.15 -6.05
CA ILE A 69 0.66 -3.17 -5.32
C ILE A 69 0.50 -4.43 -6.17
N ARG A 70 0.15 -4.31 -7.46
CA ARG A 70 0.03 -5.47 -8.36
C ARG A 70 1.34 -6.24 -8.43
N LEU A 71 2.46 -5.55 -8.66
CA LEU A 71 3.79 -6.16 -8.68
C LEU A 71 4.13 -6.87 -7.37
N TYR A 72 3.87 -6.24 -6.22
CA TYR A 72 4.13 -6.86 -4.91
C TYR A 72 3.29 -8.13 -4.70
N LEU A 73 2.04 -8.14 -5.15
CA LEU A 73 1.15 -9.30 -5.03
C LEU A 73 1.45 -10.41 -6.04
N ASP A 74 2.08 -10.07 -7.16
CA ASP A 74 2.57 -11.03 -8.15
C ASP A 74 3.86 -11.70 -7.68
N ASP A 75 4.80 -10.91 -7.14
CA ASP A 75 6.04 -11.41 -6.56
C ASP A 75 5.78 -12.24 -5.28
N SER A 76 4.86 -11.77 -4.44
CA SER A 76 4.56 -12.39 -3.14
C SER A 76 3.04 -12.51 -2.91
N PRO A 77 2.37 -13.54 -3.48
CA PRO A 77 0.92 -13.73 -3.36
C PRO A 77 0.39 -13.80 -1.93
N SER A 78 1.22 -14.26 -0.98
CA SER A 78 0.87 -14.33 0.44
C SER A 78 0.59 -12.98 1.08
N LEU A 79 1.04 -11.87 0.47
CA LEU A 79 0.77 -10.51 0.96
C LEU A 79 -0.72 -10.15 0.90
N ARG A 80 -1.53 -10.83 0.09
CA ARG A 80 -3.00 -10.63 0.03
C ARG A 80 -3.66 -10.75 1.41
N ARG A 81 -3.09 -11.54 2.33
CA ARG A 81 -3.61 -11.69 3.71
C ARG A 81 -3.59 -10.40 4.54
N TYR A 82 -2.83 -9.38 4.10
CA TYR A 82 -2.76 -8.09 4.77
C TYR A 82 -3.77 -7.07 4.23
N LEU A 83 -4.46 -7.39 3.13
CA LEU A 83 -5.54 -6.58 2.57
C LEU A 83 -6.84 -6.92 3.31
N THR A 84 -6.96 -6.43 4.54
CA THR A 84 -8.12 -6.65 5.42
C THR A 84 -8.76 -5.33 5.83
N ASP A 85 -10.01 -5.40 6.29
CA ASP A 85 -10.73 -4.23 6.83
C ASP A 85 -10.00 -3.62 8.05
N GLU A 86 -9.32 -4.45 8.86
CA GLU A 86 -8.52 -3.98 9.98
C GLU A 86 -7.31 -3.15 9.52
N SER A 87 -6.58 -3.63 8.50
CA SER A 87 -5.48 -2.87 7.90
C SER A 87 -6.00 -1.57 7.30
N LEU A 88 -7.10 -1.65 6.56
CA LEU A 88 -7.74 -0.49 5.95
C LEU A 88 -8.12 0.57 6.99
N PHE A 89 -8.77 0.17 8.08
CA PHE A 89 -9.15 1.07 9.17
C PHE A 89 -7.95 1.84 9.73
N LYS A 90 -6.85 1.12 10.03
CA LYS A 90 -5.61 1.73 10.54
C LYS A 90 -4.99 2.69 9.52
N LEU A 91 -4.88 2.27 8.26
CA LEU A 91 -4.26 3.08 7.21
C LEU A 91 -5.10 4.31 6.86
N TYR A 92 -6.42 4.19 6.89
CA TYR A 92 -7.34 5.31 6.65
C TYR A 92 -7.14 6.42 7.67
N ALA A 93 -7.08 6.08 8.97
CA ALA A 93 -6.85 7.06 10.02
C ALA A 93 -5.53 7.84 9.81
N VAL A 94 -4.46 7.16 9.40
CA VAL A 94 -3.18 7.81 9.09
C VAL A 94 -3.29 8.67 7.84
N ALA A 95 -3.91 8.16 6.77
CA ALA A 95 -4.12 8.91 5.54
C ALA A 95 -4.97 10.18 5.75
N CYS A 96 -5.98 10.14 6.62
CA CYS A 96 -6.73 11.33 7.03
C CYS A 96 -5.83 12.36 7.73
N CYS A 97 -4.94 11.92 8.62
CA CYS A 97 -3.99 12.82 9.28
C CYS A 97 -3.02 13.46 8.26
N ASP A 98 -2.54 12.68 7.30
CA ASP A 98 -1.65 13.16 6.24
C ASP A 98 -2.37 14.19 5.35
N ALA A 99 -3.59 13.87 4.92
CA ALA A 99 -4.40 14.77 4.11
C ALA A 99 -4.82 16.02 4.87
N PHE A 100 -5.14 15.92 6.17
CA PHE A 100 -5.45 17.07 7.01
C PHE A 100 -4.26 18.03 7.09
N ARG A 101 -3.02 17.50 7.29
CA ARG A 101 -1.81 18.35 7.34
C ARG A 101 -1.59 19.14 6.06
N GLU A 102 -1.95 18.60 4.90
CA GLU A 102 -1.77 19.28 3.61
C GLU A 102 -2.93 20.22 3.23
N THR A 103 -4.13 19.95 3.75
CA THR A 103 -5.36 20.57 3.23
C THR A 103 -6.15 21.38 4.25
N GLY A 104 -5.97 21.10 5.54
CA GLY A 104 -6.79 21.62 6.63
C GLY A 104 -8.23 21.09 6.65
N LEU A 105 -8.57 20.08 5.82
CA LEU A 105 -9.91 19.53 5.72
C LEU A 105 -10.08 18.32 6.65
N GLU A 106 -11.26 18.24 7.27
CA GLU A 106 -11.69 17.05 7.99
C GLU A 106 -12.32 16.03 7.03
N PHE A 107 -12.18 14.75 7.38
CA PHE A 107 -12.68 13.62 6.59
C PHE A 107 -13.64 12.77 7.44
N PRO A 108 -14.51 11.96 6.81
CA PRO A 108 -15.43 11.10 7.54
C PRO A 108 -14.72 10.21 8.57
N PRO A 109 -15.37 9.93 9.72
CA PRO A 109 -14.79 9.06 10.75
C PRO A 109 -14.73 7.58 10.33
N VAL A 110 -15.47 7.20 9.29
CA VAL A 110 -15.50 5.86 8.72
C VAL A 110 -14.99 5.93 7.28
N CYS A 111 -14.08 5.02 6.92
CA CYS A 111 -13.54 4.94 5.57
C CYS A 111 -14.66 4.75 4.54
N PRO A 112 -14.83 5.67 3.56
CA PRO A 112 -15.86 5.54 2.53
C PRO A 112 -15.47 4.60 1.39
N TYR A 113 -14.25 4.05 1.43
CA TYR A 113 -13.70 3.18 0.37
C TYR A 113 -13.56 1.75 0.88
N GLY A 114 -13.92 0.77 0.06
CA GLY A 114 -13.44 -0.59 0.21
C GLY A 114 -12.04 -0.76 -0.38
N ILE A 115 -11.38 -1.89 -0.08
CA ILE A 115 -10.08 -2.23 -0.70
C ILE A 115 -10.18 -2.26 -2.22
N GLU A 116 -11.27 -2.80 -2.77
CA GLU A 116 -11.47 -2.85 -4.22
C GLU A 116 -11.58 -1.46 -4.85
N ASP A 117 -12.24 -0.50 -4.17
CA ASP A 117 -12.29 0.89 -4.63
C ASP A 117 -10.89 1.51 -4.64
N ILE A 118 -10.10 1.28 -3.57
CA ILE A 118 -8.74 1.79 -3.46
C ILE A 118 -7.89 1.27 -4.61
N LEU A 119 -8.02 -0.02 -4.96
CA LEU A 119 -7.23 -0.65 -6.01
C LEU A 119 -7.70 -0.31 -7.43
N ASN A 120 -9.00 -0.15 -7.65
CA ASN A 120 -9.55 -0.19 -9.01
C ASN A 120 -10.54 0.93 -9.36
N ARG A 121 -10.95 1.81 -8.43
CA ARG A 121 -11.86 2.93 -8.74
C ARG A 121 -11.33 3.79 -9.89
N SER A 122 -12.15 3.99 -10.91
CA SER A 122 -11.84 4.88 -12.04
C SER A 122 -11.84 6.34 -11.63
N LEU A 123 -10.80 7.08 -12.03
CA LEU A 123 -10.62 8.50 -11.74
C LEU A 123 -10.44 9.26 -13.05
N HIS A 124 -11.28 10.26 -13.29
CA HIS A 124 -11.26 11.06 -14.50
C HIS A 124 -10.94 12.52 -14.17
N LEU A 125 -9.95 13.08 -14.88
CA LEU A 125 -9.81 14.52 -14.94
C LEU A 125 -10.91 15.04 -15.86
N SER A 126 -11.81 15.85 -15.33
CA SER A 126 -12.78 16.56 -16.17
C SER A 126 -11.98 17.46 -17.11
N GLU A 127 -12.08 17.22 -18.41
CA GLU A 127 -11.58 18.14 -19.43
C GLU A 127 -12.38 19.43 -19.30
N ARG A 128 -11.67 20.56 -19.19
CA ARG A 128 -12.27 21.89 -19.31
C ARG A 128 -12.37 22.27 -20.78
#